data_AF-A0A812YHZ8-F1
#
_entry.id   AF-A0A812YHZ8-F1
#
_cell.length_a   1.000
_cell.length_b   1.000
_cell.length_c   1.000
_cell.angle_alpha   90.00
_cell.angle_beta   90.00
_cell.angle_gamma   90.00
#
_symmetry.space_group_name_H-M   'P 1'
#
loop_
_entity.id
_entity.type
_entity.pdbx_description
1 polymer ?
#
loop_
_entity_poly.entity_id
_entity_poly.type
_entity_poly.pdbx_seq_one_letter_code
_entity_poly.pdbx_strand_id
1 'polypeptide(L)'
;MDRLLSYAELTVSFLWTFVSGFWTLSKVPREIHTSVDSCNIEVPRDVLKEYSEQLEALAERLRRHLREHGPTPWGGRSAFELLVGHRALWVFVACATSDVRIFFAFGLLQFVLAPFSLACSLMIFSMYLVQLDLPLLISALVLSGIDRLVPVFSLGHLSSLPTFIIEINYMFVLWLLLVDFLVTACFACWRCPDGKPKQLPLGKQLYHMAWGTFQSKTYLVLVLLMCRGQPLNLAWLVYDWAFGVSPLPNNYLQQTLLSWECFFYHTHRMAHLPGVYEQAHRLHHFLPDGTAWDAHVFSGNGFPEEWFTLMFDIFLMVSLGLPPSFMTIRTMKYQLLNKIGHQRLEVAPQADEYHADHHLHHRRNYGFNKPMLDIIFDTYKTSGKTELEVNGVLYTKEVKQDHVVIHMKVVKPEMPRASRQSLAGWQLTAAQFLLWCRDATTGRF
;
A
#
# COMPACT_ATOMS: atom_id res chain seq x y z
N MET A 1 -19.39 4.64 29.69
CA MET A 1 -19.52 5.82 28.80
C MET A 1 -18.18 6.54 28.67
N ASP A 2 -17.51 6.85 29.78
CA ASP A 2 -16.24 7.61 29.81
C ASP A 2 -15.13 7.04 28.91
N ARG A 3 -14.95 5.71 28.89
CA ARG A 3 -13.98 5.07 27.98
C ARG A 3 -14.29 5.33 26.51
N LEU A 4 -15.57 5.29 26.12
CA LEU A 4 -15.99 5.54 24.72
C LEU A 4 -15.76 7.01 24.34
N LEU A 5 -16.06 7.95 25.25
CA LEU A 5 -15.79 9.37 25.05
C LEU A 5 -14.28 9.62 24.89
N SER A 6 -13.45 9.01 25.74
CA SER A 6 -12.00 9.13 25.64
C SER A 6 -11.46 8.55 24.33
N TYR A 7 -12.00 7.42 23.85
CA TYR A 7 -11.64 6.91 22.52
C TYR A 7 -12.05 7.87 21.40
N ALA A 8 -13.26 8.44 21.46
CA ALA A 8 -13.70 9.40 20.46
C ALA A 8 -12.80 10.65 20.41
N GLU A 9 -12.41 11.20 21.57
CA GLU A 9 -11.48 12.33 21.66
C GLU A 9 -10.09 11.99 21.09
N LEU A 10 -9.59 10.77 21.32
CA LEU A 10 -8.33 10.30 20.76
C LEU A 10 -8.44 10.08 19.25
N THR A 11 -9.55 9.54 18.75
CA THR A 11 -9.81 9.40 17.32
C THR A 11 -9.82 10.77 16.64
N VAL A 12 -10.48 11.77 17.23
CA VAL A 12 -10.45 13.15 16.71
C VAL A 12 -9.04 13.72 16.73
N SER A 13 -8.30 13.55 17.84
CA SER A 13 -6.91 14.00 17.93
C SER A 13 -6.02 13.33 16.87
N PHE A 14 -6.22 12.02 16.64
CA PHE A 14 -5.50 11.26 15.63
C PHE A 14 -5.79 11.78 14.22
N LEU A 15 -7.06 11.95 13.87
CA LEU A 15 -7.46 12.47 12.56
C LEU A 15 -6.99 13.91 12.34
N TRP A 16 -7.01 14.75 13.39
CA TRP A 16 -6.45 16.09 13.34
C TRP A 16 -4.95 16.06 13.06
N THR A 17 -4.18 15.23 13.77
CA THR A 17 -2.75 15.06 13.53
C THR A 17 -2.45 14.51 12.13
N PHE A 18 -3.32 13.66 11.57
CA PHE A 18 -3.21 13.20 10.19
C PHE A 18 -3.33 14.36 9.19
N VAL A 19 -4.36 15.19 9.34
CA VAL A 19 -4.58 16.35 8.45
C VAL A 19 -3.49 17.40 8.64
N SER A 20 -3.07 17.69 9.87
CA SER A 20 -2.00 18.67 10.13
C SER A 20 -0.66 18.17 9.60
N GLY A 21 -0.33 16.89 9.82
CA GLY A 21 0.89 16.28 9.33
C GLY A 21 0.95 16.26 7.80
N PHE A 22 -0.18 15.99 7.14
CA PHE A 22 -0.32 16.13 5.69
C PHE A 22 0.02 17.56 5.23
N TRP A 23 -0.56 18.58 5.88
CA TRP A 23 -0.28 19.97 5.56
C TRP A 23 1.18 20.35 5.79
N THR A 24 1.77 19.93 6.90
CA THR A 24 3.18 20.20 7.20
C THR A 24 4.09 19.52 6.16
N LEU A 25 3.81 18.27 5.76
CA LEU A 25 4.59 17.56 4.74
C LEU A 25 4.42 18.13 3.33
N SER A 26 3.32 18.81 3.02
CA SER A 26 3.19 19.51 1.73
C SER A 26 4.13 20.71 1.58
N LYS A 27 4.73 21.20 2.68
CA LYS A 27 5.74 22.26 2.67
C LYS A 27 7.14 21.74 2.34
N VAL A 28 7.34 20.41 2.35
CA VAL A 28 8.61 19.78 2.02
C VAL A 28 8.88 19.91 0.50
N PRO A 29 10.11 20.23 0.07
CA PRO A 29 10.43 20.36 -1.35
C PRO A 29 10.01 19.14 -2.17
N ARG A 30 9.47 19.37 -3.37
CA ARG A 30 8.92 18.29 -4.19
C ARG A 30 9.99 17.35 -4.73
N GLU A 31 11.21 17.85 -4.85
CA GLU A 31 12.40 17.14 -5.26
C GLU A 31 12.65 15.90 -4.38
N ILE A 32 12.19 15.91 -3.12
CA ILE A 32 12.27 14.74 -2.21
C ILE A 32 11.52 13.53 -2.74
N HIS A 33 10.56 13.70 -3.64
CA HIS A 33 9.83 12.56 -4.21
C HIS A 33 9.95 12.48 -5.73
N THR A 34 10.16 13.60 -6.43
CA THR A 34 10.29 13.61 -7.88
C THR A 34 11.71 13.39 -8.37
N SER A 35 12.74 13.73 -7.58
CA SER A 35 14.11 13.67 -8.06
C SER A 35 14.52 12.22 -8.33
N VAL A 36 15.17 12.04 -9.47
CA VAL A 36 15.74 10.78 -9.92
C VAL A 36 17.24 10.92 -10.20
N ASP A 37 17.78 12.13 -10.15
CA ASP A 37 19.17 12.45 -10.47
C ASP A 37 19.86 13.08 -9.26
N SER A 38 21.18 13.11 -9.27
CA SER A 38 21.95 13.63 -8.14
C SER A 38 21.60 15.10 -7.88
N CYS A 39 21.22 15.43 -6.64
CA CYS A 39 20.85 16.79 -6.24
C CYS A 39 21.04 17.00 -4.75
N ASN A 40 21.03 18.27 -4.34
CA ASN A 40 20.94 18.67 -2.94
C ASN A 40 19.55 19.22 -2.69
N ILE A 41 18.91 18.82 -1.60
CA ILE A 41 17.56 19.26 -1.26
C ILE A 41 17.56 19.88 0.12
N GLU A 42 17.14 21.14 0.20
CA GLU A 42 17.12 21.89 1.45
C GLU A 42 15.72 21.86 2.08
N VAL A 43 15.62 21.38 3.31
CA VAL A 43 14.35 21.28 4.05
C VAL A 43 14.38 22.22 5.25
N PRO A 44 13.44 23.18 5.36
CA PRO A 44 13.38 24.11 6.48
C PRO A 44 13.22 23.39 7.83
N ARG A 45 14.00 23.76 8.85
CA ARG A 45 13.99 23.08 10.17
C ARG A 45 12.70 23.29 10.96
N ASP A 46 11.99 24.38 10.72
CA ASP A 46 10.68 24.65 11.31
C ASP A 46 9.65 23.61 10.87
N VAL A 47 9.65 23.19 9.60
CA VAL A 47 8.81 22.08 9.10
C VAL A 47 9.12 20.78 9.82
N LEU A 48 10.41 20.49 10.03
CA LEU A 48 10.86 19.27 10.74
C LEU A 48 10.36 19.25 12.19
N LYS A 49 10.52 20.38 12.87
CA LYS A 49 10.13 20.59 14.26
C LYS A 49 8.62 20.51 14.41
N GLU A 50 7.86 21.24 13.58
CA GLU A 50 6.40 21.25 13.58
C GLU A 50 5.82 19.83 13.44
N TYR A 51 6.28 19.07 12.44
CA TYR A 51 5.79 17.71 12.21
C TYR A 51 6.12 16.76 13.38
N SER A 52 7.36 16.83 13.88
CA SER A 52 7.82 15.95 14.97
C SER A 52 7.10 16.25 16.29
N GLU A 53 6.90 17.52 16.61
CA GLU A 53 6.15 17.95 17.81
C GLU A 53 4.69 17.51 17.75
N GLN A 54 4.03 17.62 16.59
CA GLN A 54 2.64 17.15 16.41
C GLN A 54 2.52 15.64 16.68
N LEU A 55 3.41 14.83 16.10
CA LEU A 55 3.38 13.38 16.29
C LEU A 55 3.75 12.96 17.72
N GLU A 56 4.75 13.57 18.34
CA GLU A 56 5.11 13.26 19.74
C GLU A 56 4.02 13.71 20.72
N ALA A 57 3.34 14.83 20.46
CA ALA A 57 2.20 15.25 21.26
C ALA A 57 1.05 14.22 21.21
N LEU A 58 0.73 13.70 20.02
CA LEU A 58 -0.25 12.63 19.87
C LEU A 58 0.22 11.33 20.55
N ALA A 59 1.48 10.94 20.34
CA ALA A 59 2.06 9.76 20.95
C ALA A 59 1.97 9.82 22.48
N GLU A 60 2.28 10.96 23.09
CA GLU A 60 2.22 11.12 24.54
C GLU A 60 0.78 11.12 25.07
N ARG A 61 -0.18 11.68 24.34
CA ARG A 61 -1.62 11.56 24.67
C ARG A 61 -2.07 10.10 24.66
N LEU A 62 -1.68 9.34 23.63
CA LEU A 62 -1.98 7.90 23.54
C LEU A 62 -1.34 7.12 24.70
N ARG A 63 -0.06 7.35 25.00
CA ARG A 63 0.62 6.72 26.15
C ARG A 63 -0.07 7.06 27.47
N ARG A 64 -0.46 8.32 27.68
CA ARG A 64 -1.18 8.74 28.88
C ARG A 64 -2.52 8.01 29.01
N HIS A 65 -3.31 7.97 27.94
CA HIS A 65 -4.57 7.24 27.93
C HIS A 65 -4.38 5.76 28.27
N LEU A 66 -3.38 5.10 27.67
CA LEU A 66 -3.06 3.69 27.96
C LEU A 66 -2.60 3.47 29.40
N ARG A 67 -1.93 4.44 30.03
CA ARG A 67 -1.55 4.37 31.46
C ARG A 67 -2.78 4.52 32.37
N GLU A 68 -3.70 5.42 32.04
CA GLU A 68 -4.87 5.74 32.86
C GLU A 68 -5.98 4.68 32.74
N HIS A 69 -6.19 4.15 31.53
CA HIS A 69 -7.32 3.26 31.23
C HIS A 69 -6.90 1.80 31.04
N GLY A 70 -5.59 1.53 31.07
CA GLY A 70 -4.99 0.26 30.69
C GLY A 70 -4.86 0.12 29.17
N PRO A 71 -4.31 -1.02 28.69
CA PRO A 71 -4.47 -1.39 27.29
C PRO A 71 -5.96 -1.48 26.95
N THR A 72 -6.29 -1.47 25.65
CA THR A 72 -7.66 -1.81 25.23
C THR A 72 -8.16 -3.07 25.94
N PRO A 73 -9.47 -3.22 26.18
CA PRO A 73 -10.03 -4.38 26.89
C PRO A 73 -9.58 -5.74 26.33
N TRP A 74 -9.12 -5.75 25.07
CA TRP A 74 -8.68 -6.92 24.32
C TRP A 74 -7.19 -6.93 24.00
N GLY A 75 -6.39 -6.03 24.56
CA GLY A 75 -4.99 -5.81 24.19
C GLY A 75 -4.13 -7.08 24.22
N GLY A 76 -3.29 -7.25 23.19
CA GLY A 76 -2.38 -8.39 23.07
C GLY A 76 -2.93 -9.52 22.19
N ARG A 77 -2.77 -10.77 22.66
CA ARG A 77 -3.09 -11.99 21.90
C ARG A 77 -4.59 -12.15 21.60
N SER A 78 -5.46 -11.69 22.52
CA SER A 78 -6.91 -11.76 22.34
C SER A 78 -7.43 -10.88 21.21
N ALA A 79 -6.96 -9.63 21.08
CA ALA A 79 -7.37 -8.75 19.98
C ALA A 79 -6.96 -9.34 18.63
N PHE A 80 -5.74 -9.87 18.54
CA PHE A 80 -5.25 -10.55 17.35
C PHE A 80 -6.16 -11.73 16.95
N GLU A 81 -6.45 -12.64 17.89
CA GLU A 81 -7.28 -13.81 17.62
C GLU A 81 -8.72 -13.42 17.25
N LEU A 82 -9.30 -12.41 17.91
CA LEU A 82 -10.63 -11.89 17.60
C LEU A 82 -10.68 -11.25 16.21
N LEU A 83 -9.67 -10.48 15.84
CA LEU A 83 -9.56 -9.86 14.51
C LEU A 83 -9.42 -10.94 13.43
N VAL A 84 -8.61 -11.98 13.65
CA VAL A 84 -8.48 -13.11 12.72
C VAL A 84 -9.82 -13.86 12.57
N GLY A 85 -10.48 -14.17 13.69
CA GLY A 85 -11.78 -14.82 13.69
C GLY A 85 -12.85 -13.97 12.98
N HIS A 86 -12.85 -12.67 13.21
CA HIS A 86 -13.73 -11.71 12.53
C HIS A 86 -13.48 -11.67 11.02
N ARG A 87 -12.21 -11.71 10.59
CA ARG A 87 -11.84 -11.79 9.18
C ARG A 87 -12.31 -13.08 8.52
N ALA A 88 -12.15 -14.23 9.20
CA ALA A 88 -12.68 -15.50 8.72
C ALA A 88 -14.21 -15.46 8.61
N LEU A 89 -14.90 -14.85 9.58
CA LEU A 89 -16.35 -14.64 9.56
C LEU A 89 -16.78 -13.78 8.36
N TRP A 90 -16.04 -12.73 8.01
CA TRP A 90 -16.30 -11.95 6.80
C TRP A 90 -16.22 -12.77 5.53
N VAL A 91 -15.19 -13.60 5.40
CA VAL A 91 -15.05 -14.49 4.23
C VAL A 91 -16.23 -15.45 4.17
N PHE A 92 -16.64 -16.02 5.32
CA PHE A 92 -17.82 -16.86 5.40
C PHE A 92 -19.11 -16.13 4.98
N VAL A 93 -19.34 -14.91 5.50
CA VAL A 93 -20.49 -14.08 5.12
C VAL A 93 -20.48 -13.76 3.63
N ALA A 94 -19.33 -13.35 3.08
CA ALA A 94 -19.17 -13.06 1.65
C ALA A 94 -19.36 -14.32 0.79
N CYS A 95 -19.01 -15.52 1.27
CA CYS A 95 -19.34 -16.78 0.59
C CYS A 95 -20.84 -17.06 0.62
N ALA A 96 -21.51 -16.82 1.75
CA ALA A 96 -22.91 -17.15 1.97
C ALA A 96 -23.91 -16.17 1.32
N THR A 97 -23.56 -14.88 1.21
CA THR A 97 -24.44 -13.84 0.69
C THR A 97 -23.67 -12.72 -0.02
N SER A 98 -24.29 -12.12 -1.03
CA SER A 98 -23.81 -10.88 -1.68
C SER A 98 -24.53 -9.63 -1.17
N ASP A 99 -25.32 -9.75 -0.10
CA ASP A 99 -26.01 -8.60 0.49
C ASP A 99 -24.99 -7.68 1.19
N VAL A 100 -24.68 -6.56 0.53
CA VAL A 100 -23.75 -5.53 1.01
C VAL A 100 -24.15 -4.98 2.38
N ARG A 101 -25.44 -4.96 2.73
CA ARG A 101 -25.90 -4.44 4.03
C ARG A 101 -25.48 -5.35 5.18
N ILE A 102 -25.63 -6.66 5.00
CA ILE A 102 -25.20 -7.66 5.98
C ILE A 102 -23.68 -7.59 6.11
N PHE A 103 -22.98 -7.58 4.98
CA PHE A 103 -21.52 -7.51 4.93
C PHE A 103 -20.98 -6.25 5.63
N PHE A 104 -21.59 -5.09 5.37
CA PHE A 104 -21.28 -3.82 6.03
C PHE A 104 -21.50 -3.88 7.54
N ALA A 105 -22.63 -4.42 8.00
CA ALA A 105 -22.96 -4.52 9.42
C ALA A 105 -21.96 -5.41 10.18
N PHE A 106 -21.61 -6.58 9.64
CA PHE A 106 -20.54 -7.41 10.19
C PHE A 106 -19.20 -6.68 10.15
N GLY A 107 -18.99 -5.83 9.15
CA GLY A 107 -17.77 -5.09 9.02
C GLY A 107 -17.52 -4.04 10.08
N LEU A 108 -18.56 -3.32 10.49
CA LEU A 108 -18.46 -2.34 11.56
C LEU A 108 -18.03 -2.95 12.91
N LEU A 109 -18.25 -4.25 13.13
CA LEU A 109 -17.84 -4.93 14.36
C LEU A 109 -16.32 -4.86 14.61
N GLN A 110 -15.50 -4.72 13.57
CA GLN A 110 -14.05 -4.58 13.77
C GLN A 110 -13.70 -3.35 14.63
N PHE A 111 -14.46 -2.25 14.50
CA PHE A 111 -14.18 -1.01 15.22
C PHE A 111 -14.56 -1.11 16.70
N VAL A 112 -15.38 -2.09 17.06
CA VAL A 112 -15.63 -2.45 18.46
C VAL A 112 -14.43 -3.23 19.03
N LEU A 113 -13.82 -4.11 18.22
CA LEU A 113 -12.66 -4.92 18.62
C LEU A 113 -11.37 -4.10 18.67
N ALA A 114 -11.20 -3.19 17.71
CA ALA A 114 -10.02 -2.37 17.48
C ALA A 114 -10.41 -0.92 17.13
N PRO A 115 -10.79 -0.08 18.11
CA PRO A 115 -11.27 1.28 17.86
C PRO A 115 -10.33 2.16 17.04
N PHE A 116 -9.01 2.05 17.22
CA PHE A 116 -8.06 2.83 16.42
C PHE A 116 -8.01 2.41 14.94
N SER A 117 -8.52 1.22 14.60
CA SER A 117 -8.61 0.78 13.21
C SER A 117 -9.56 1.65 12.39
N LEU A 118 -10.52 2.34 13.02
CA LEU A 118 -11.38 3.32 12.33
C LEU A 118 -10.55 4.49 11.78
N ALA A 119 -9.70 5.06 12.62
CA ALA A 119 -8.87 6.19 12.26
C ALA A 119 -7.81 5.78 11.23
N CYS A 120 -7.15 4.63 11.44
CA CYS A 120 -6.20 4.09 10.47
C CYS A 120 -6.86 3.77 9.13
N SER A 121 -8.07 3.20 9.14
CA SER A 121 -8.75 2.85 7.89
C SER A 121 -9.19 4.08 7.11
N LEU A 122 -9.65 5.13 7.79
CA LEU A 122 -9.97 6.40 7.13
C LEU A 122 -8.72 7.08 6.55
N MET A 123 -7.61 7.03 7.28
CA MET A 123 -6.32 7.58 6.87
C MET A 123 -5.78 6.89 5.61
N ILE A 124 -5.74 5.55 5.61
CA ILE A 124 -5.31 4.75 4.46
C ILE A 124 -6.27 4.91 3.28
N PHE A 125 -7.58 4.94 3.54
CA PHE A 125 -8.55 5.24 2.49
C PHE A 125 -8.33 6.62 1.90
N SER A 126 -8.01 7.65 2.69
CA SER A 126 -7.72 8.99 2.16
C SER A 126 -6.50 8.98 1.24
N MET A 127 -5.46 8.20 1.58
CA MET A 127 -4.30 8.01 0.71
C MET A 127 -4.71 7.32 -0.61
N TYR A 128 -5.45 6.21 -0.56
CA TYR A 128 -5.88 5.49 -1.76
C TYR A 128 -6.90 6.27 -2.59
N LEU A 129 -7.77 7.04 -1.95
CA LEU A 129 -8.76 7.87 -2.60
C LEU A 129 -8.08 8.87 -3.53
N VAL A 130 -7.05 9.56 -3.02
CA VAL A 130 -6.30 10.55 -3.80
C VAL A 130 -5.40 9.87 -4.83
N GLN A 131 -4.77 8.75 -4.47
CA GLN A 131 -3.69 8.17 -5.29
C GLN A 131 -4.14 7.11 -6.30
N LEU A 132 -5.29 6.48 -6.12
CA LEU A 132 -5.73 5.35 -6.95
C LEU A 132 -7.15 5.57 -7.43
N ASP A 133 -8.08 5.86 -6.51
CA ASP A 133 -9.51 5.86 -6.79
C ASP A 133 -9.98 7.08 -7.57
N LEU A 134 -9.56 8.29 -7.20
CA LEU A 134 -9.92 9.50 -7.93
C LEU A 134 -9.36 9.50 -9.36
N PRO A 135 -8.09 9.11 -9.61
CA PRO A 135 -7.59 8.86 -10.97
C PRO A 135 -8.42 7.86 -11.78
N LEU A 136 -8.87 6.77 -11.15
CA LEU A 136 -9.75 5.78 -11.77
C LEU A 136 -11.11 6.40 -12.13
N LEU A 137 -11.75 7.13 -11.22
CA LEU A 137 -13.01 7.82 -11.49
C LEU A 137 -12.89 8.85 -12.61
N ILE A 138 -11.81 9.64 -12.62
CA ILE A 138 -11.53 10.59 -13.70
C ILE A 138 -11.36 9.85 -15.04
N SER A 139 -10.60 8.75 -15.06
CA SER A 139 -10.40 7.92 -16.26
C SER A 139 -11.74 7.35 -16.76
N ALA A 140 -12.60 6.87 -15.86
CA ALA A 140 -13.93 6.40 -16.19
C ALA A 140 -14.81 7.48 -16.81
N LEU A 141 -14.80 8.70 -16.27
CA LEU A 141 -15.53 9.84 -16.83
C LEU A 141 -15.00 10.24 -18.22
N VAL A 142 -13.68 10.29 -18.40
CA VAL A 142 -13.05 10.62 -19.67
C VAL A 142 -13.38 9.58 -20.74
N LEU A 143 -13.22 8.29 -20.44
CA LEU A 143 -13.52 7.20 -21.37
C LEU A 143 -15.01 7.16 -21.72
N SER A 144 -15.90 7.40 -20.75
CA SER A 144 -17.34 7.50 -21.00
C SER A 144 -17.70 8.71 -21.88
N GLY A 145 -16.99 9.83 -21.72
CA GLY A 145 -17.17 11.02 -22.55
C GLY A 145 -16.71 10.81 -23.99
N ILE A 146 -15.55 10.17 -24.17
CA ILE A 146 -15.03 9.79 -25.50
C ILE A 146 -16.01 8.89 -26.23
N ASP A 147 -16.58 7.89 -25.53
CA ASP A 147 -17.57 6.99 -26.11
C ASP A 147 -18.79 7.73 -26.69
N ARG A 148 -19.30 8.72 -25.94
CA ARG A 148 -20.46 9.52 -26.36
C ARG A 148 -20.14 10.46 -27.52
N LEU A 149 -18.93 11.03 -27.56
CA LEU A 149 -18.55 12.05 -28.54
C LEU A 149 -18.08 11.48 -29.87
N VAL A 150 -17.54 10.25 -29.87
CA VAL A 150 -16.96 9.65 -31.07
C VAL A 150 -17.56 8.27 -31.33
N PRO A 151 -18.81 8.18 -31.82
CA PRO A 151 -19.49 6.90 -32.02
C PRO A 151 -18.79 5.95 -33.01
N VAL A 152 -18.00 6.50 -33.95
CA VAL A 152 -17.19 5.70 -34.90
C VAL A 152 -16.06 4.96 -34.19
N PHE A 153 -15.58 5.49 -33.07
CA PHE A 153 -14.67 4.82 -32.13
C PHE A 153 -15.43 4.39 -30.87
N SER A 154 -16.75 4.18 -30.95
CA SER A 154 -17.58 3.91 -29.78
C SER A 154 -16.93 2.80 -28.97
N LEU A 155 -16.38 3.21 -27.84
CA LEU A 155 -15.94 2.32 -26.79
C LEU A 155 -17.11 1.43 -26.39
N GLY A 156 -18.34 1.95 -26.46
CA GLY A 156 -19.63 1.28 -26.38
C GLY A 156 -19.79 0.12 -27.34
N HIS A 157 -19.23 0.17 -28.56
CA HIS A 157 -19.29 -0.97 -29.48
C HIS A 157 -18.27 -2.06 -29.10
N LEU A 158 -17.05 -1.68 -28.67
CA LEU A 158 -16.01 -2.61 -28.19
C LEU A 158 -16.29 -3.14 -26.77
N SER A 159 -16.94 -2.35 -25.92
CA SER A 159 -17.35 -2.68 -24.56
C SER A 159 -18.68 -3.42 -24.53
N SER A 160 -19.48 -3.34 -25.60
CA SER A 160 -20.63 -4.22 -25.82
C SER A 160 -20.25 -5.50 -26.57
N LEU A 161 -19.01 -5.63 -27.07
CA LEU A 161 -18.55 -6.93 -27.54
C LEU A 161 -18.52 -7.89 -26.35
N PRO A 162 -19.26 -9.00 -26.39
CA PRO A 162 -19.31 -9.97 -25.31
C PRO A 162 -17.92 -10.49 -24.91
N THR A 163 -16.93 -10.39 -25.79
CA THR A 163 -15.56 -10.87 -25.58
C THR A 163 -14.79 -10.12 -24.49
N PHE A 164 -15.18 -8.90 -24.13
CA PHE A 164 -14.50 -8.11 -23.11
C PHE A 164 -15.26 -7.99 -21.79
N ILE A 165 -16.46 -8.57 -21.70
CA ILE A 165 -17.23 -8.63 -20.46
C ILE A 165 -17.03 -10.01 -19.85
N ILE A 166 -16.49 -10.05 -18.64
CA ILE A 166 -16.40 -11.27 -17.84
C ILE A 166 -17.31 -11.11 -16.63
N GLU A 167 -18.20 -12.06 -16.38
CA GLU A 167 -18.94 -12.10 -15.13
C GLU A 167 -18.01 -12.52 -13.99
N ILE A 168 -18.02 -11.75 -12.90
CA ILE A 168 -17.32 -12.13 -11.67
C ILE A 168 -18.06 -13.33 -11.06
N ASN A 169 -17.53 -14.52 -11.23
CA ASN A 169 -18.05 -15.75 -10.63
C ASN A 169 -16.96 -16.46 -9.81
N TYR A 170 -17.31 -17.55 -9.13
CA TYR A 170 -16.35 -18.29 -8.30
C TYR A 170 -15.11 -18.77 -9.07
N MET A 171 -15.28 -19.15 -10.35
CA MET A 171 -14.16 -19.56 -11.19
C MET A 171 -13.23 -18.39 -11.49
N PHE A 172 -13.77 -17.20 -11.78
CA PHE A 172 -12.98 -15.99 -11.95
C PHE A 172 -12.19 -15.65 -10.68
N VAL A 173 -12.84 -15.71 -9.51
CA VAL A 173 -12.17 -15.47 -8.22
C VAL A 173 -11.03 -16.46 -8.00
N LEU A 174 -11.28 -17.76 -8.22
CA LEU A 174 -10.27 -18.81 -8.08
C LEU A 174 -9.10 -18.58 -9.04
N TRP A 175 -9.36 -18.26 -10.31
CA TRP A 175 -8.32 -17.99 -11.30
C TRP A 175 -7.46 -16.79 -10.93
N LEU A 176 -8.06 -15.67 -10.53
CA LEU A 176 -7.30 -14.49 -10.13
C LEU A 176 -6.42 -14.78 -8.91
N LEU A 177 -6.95 -15.47 -7.91
CA LEU A 177 -6.19 -15.86 -6.72
C LEU A 177 -5.05 -16.83 -7.07
N LEU A 178 -5.28 -17.77 -7.98
CA LEU A 178 -4.25 -18.70 -8.45
C LEU A 178 -3.13 -17.94 -9.18
N VAL A 179 -3.46 -17.02 -10.08
CA VAL A 179 -2.47 -16.18 -10.77
C VAL A 179 -1.65 -15.38 -9.77
N ASP A 180 -2.30 -14.67 -8.84
CA ASP A 180 -1.59 -13.93 -7.79
C ASP A 180 -0.71 -14.87 -6.93
N PHE A 181 -1.21 -16.05 -6.58
CA PHE A 181 -0.46 -17.07 -5.84
C PHE A 181 0.79 -17.54 -6.57
N LEU A 182 0.69 -17.86 -7.86
CA LEU A 182 1.82 -18.29 -8.67
C LEU A 182 2.86 -17.18 -8.83
N VAL A 183 2.44 -15.93 -9.05
CA VAL A 183 3.35 -14.78 -9.11
C VAL A 183 4.06 -14.57 -7.77
N THR A 184 3.33 -14.70 -6.66
CA THR A 184 3.90 -14.59 -5.31
C THR A 184 4.92 -15.70 -5.04
N ALA A 185 4.58 -16.95 -5.39
CA ALA A 185 5.47 -18.08 -5.25
C ALA A 185 6.75 -17.91 -6.07
N CYS A 186 6.62 -17.40 -7.30
CA CYS A 186 7.77 -17.05 -8.14
C CYS A 186 8.72 -16.09 -7.43
N PHE A 187 8.19 -15.01 -6.87
CA PHE A 187 8.99 -13.99 -6.20
C PHE A 187 9.57 -14.44 -4.87
N ALA A 188 8.81 -15.19 -4.09
CA ALA A 188 9.24 -15.66 -2.79
C ALA A 188 10.28 -16.79 -2.88
N CYS A 189 10.15 -17.70 -3.85
CA CYS A 189 10.91 -18.94 -3.87
C CYS A 189 11.98 -18.98 -4.97
N TRP A 190 11.75 -18.34 -6.12
CA TRP A 190 12.61 -18.53 -7.29
C TRP A 190 13.41 -17.28 -7.67
N ARG A 191 12.73 -16.16 -7.93
CA ARG A 191 13.39 -14.99 -8.52
C ARG A 191 12.66 -13.70 -8.20
N CYS A 192 13.40 -12.73 -7.68
CA CYS A 192 12.99 -11.35 -7.59
C CYS A 192 13.73 -10.55 -8.70
N PRO A 193 13.17 -9.46 -9.25
CA PRO A 193 13.89 -8.62 -10.21
C PRO A 193 15.24 -8.11 -9.69
N ASP A 194 15.34 -7.86 -8.38
CA ASP A 194 16.52 -7.30 -7.73
C ASP A 194 17.54 -8.36 -7.27
N GLY A 195 17.22 -9.66 -7.41
CA GLY A 195 18.13 -10.74 -7.04
C GLY A 195 17.44 -12.05 -6.70
N LYS A 196 18.23 -13.01 -6.24
CA LYS A 196 17.71 -14.30 -5.78
C LYS A 196 17.12 -14.15 -4.37
N PRO A 197 15.87 -14.57 -4.14
CA PRO A 197 15.25 -14.47 -2.82
C PRO A 197 15.98 -15.35 -1.80
N LYS A 198 16.17 -14.82 -0.59
CA LYS A 198 16.72 -15.55 0.54
C LYS A 198 15.80 -16.71 0.89
N GLN A 199 16.32 -17.94 0.76
CA GLN A 199 15.55 -19.14 1.06
C GLN A 199 15.32 -19.28 2.56
N LEU A 200 14.06 -19.44 2.95
CA LEU A 200 13.69 -19.76 4.32
C LEU A 200 13.62 -21.29 4.52
N PRO A 201 13.83 -21.79 5.75
CA PRO A 201 13.48 -23.16 6.08
C PRO A 201 12.02 -23.47 5.68
N LEU A 202 11.76 -24.66 5.13
CA LEU A 202 10.46 -25.02 4.57
C LEU A 202 9.28 -24.74 5.53
N GLY A 203 9.42 -25.08 6.82
CA GLY A 203 8.37 -24.81 7.82
C GLY A 203 8.04 -23.32 7.96
N LYS A 204 9.06 -22.44 7.94
CA LYS A 204 8.85 -20.99 7.93
C LYS A 204 8.22 -20.55 6.60
N GLN A 205 8.71 -21.05 5.47
CA GLN A 205 8.17 -20.72 4.15
C GLN A 205 6.67 -21.06 4.04
N LEU A 206 6.27 -22.24 4.52
CA LEU A 206 4.87 -22.65 4.57
C LEU A 206 4.04 -21.76 5.49
N TYR A 207 4.63 -21.29 6.60
CA TYR A 207 3.96 -20.37 7.52
C TYR A 207 3.71 -19.00 6.87
N HIS A 208 4.73 -18.41 6.22
CA HIS A 208 4.58 -17.19 5.42
C HIS A 208 3.56 -17.38 4.30
N MET A 209 3.61 -18.50 3.59
CA MET A 209 2.66 -18.81 2.53
C MET A 209 1.22 -18.87 3.06
N ALA A 210 0.96 -19.54 4.18
CA ALA A 210 -0.38 -19.67 4.75
C ALA A 210 -0.88 -18.36 5.38
N TRP A 211 -0.10 -17.79 6.30
CA TRP A 211 -0.48 -16.57 7.02
C TRP A 211 -0.45 -15.34 6.12
N GLY A 212 0.64 -15.16 5.36
CA GLY A 212 0.76 -14.07 4.39
C GLY A 212 -0.38 -14.12 3.38
N THR A 213 -0.75 -15.30 2.86
CA THR A 213 -1.94 -15.42 1.98
C THR A 213 -3.23 -15.01 2.68
N PHE A 214 -3.45 -15.47 3.92
CA PHE A 214 -4.64 -15.09 4.68
C PHE A 214 -4.71 -13.58 4.91
N GLN A 215 -3.61 -12.96 5.35
CA GLN A 215 -3.57 -11.53 5.63
C GLN A 215 -3.62 -10.69 4.35
N SER A 216 -2.84 -11.04 3.32
CA SER A 216 -2.65 -10.21 2.13
C SER A 216 -3.73 -10.42 1.06
N LYS A 217 -4.31 -11.63 0.93
CA LYS A 217 -5.22 -11.94 -0.20
C LYS A 217 -6.69 -11.96 0.16
N THR A 218 -7.04 -12.01 1.45
CA THR A 218 -8.45 -11.98 1.86
C THR A 218 -9.16 -10.71 1.40
N TYR A 219 -8.45 -9.58 1.20
CA TYR A 219 -9.02 -8.37 0.60
C TYR A 219 -9.63 -8.67 -0.79
N LEU A 220 -8.84 -9.29 -1.67
CA LEU A 220 -9.26 -9.66 -3.02
C LEU A 220 -10.45 -10.64 -2.99
N VAL A 221 -10.36 -11.65 -2.12
CA VAL A 221 -11.45 -12.62 -1.92
C VAL A 221 -12.75 -11.91 -1.58
N LEU A 222 -12.71 -11.00 -0.61
CA LEU A 222 -13.90 -10.34 -0.10
C LEU A 222 -14.52 -9.41 -1.14
N VAL A 223 -13.74 -8.54 -1.79
CA VAL A 223 -14.27 -7.66 -2.83
C VAL A 223 -14.89 -8.49 -3.95
N LEU A 224 -14.18 -9.50 -4.47
CA LEU A 224 -14.67 -10.28 -5.60
C LEU A 224 -15.90 -11.14 -5.26
N LEU A 225 -15.97 -11.73 -4.07
CA LEU A 225 -17.15 -12.48 -3.64
C LEU A 225 -18.37 -11.57 -3.48
N MET A 226 -18.19 -10.36 -2.96
CA MET A 226 -19.27 -9.38 -2.83
C MET A 226 -19.70 -8.82 -4.19
N CYS A 227 -18.80 -8.77 -5.16
CA CYS A 227 -19.07 -8.37 -6.54
C CYS A 227 -19.50 -9.53 -7.45
N ARG A 228 -19.77 -10.74 -6.94
CA ARG A 228 -20.17 -11.86 -7.80
C ARG A 228 -21.47 -11.59 -8.55
N GLY A 229 -21.56 -12.05 -9.79
CA GLY A 229 -22.66 -11.79 -10.72
C GLY A 229 -22.56 -10.42 -11.40
N GLN A 230 -21.60 -9.56 -11.01
CA GLN A 230 -21.40 -8.28 -11.69
C GLN A 230 -20.57 -8.47 -12.98
N PRO A 231 -20.92 -7.76 -14.07
CA PRO A 231 -20.14 -7.75 -15.28
C PRO A 231 -18.89 -6.89 -15.12
N LEU A 232 -17.71 -7.48 -15.28
CA LEU A 232 -16.43 -6.78 -15.34
C LEU A 232 -16.07 -6.48 -16.79
N ASN A 233 -16.01 -5.19 -17.13
CA ASN A 233 -15.58 -4.73 -18.45
C ASN A 233 -14.04 -4.63 -18.53
N LEU A 234 -13.40 -5.64 -19.11
CA LEU A 234 -11.96 -5.68 -19.32
C LEU A 234 -11.47 -4.67 -20.35
N ALA A 235 -12.31 -4.26 -21.30
CA ALA A 235 -11.90 -3.28 -22.32
C ALA A 235 -11.47 -1.98 -21.66
N TRP A 236 -12.19 -1.55 -20.61
CA TRP A 236 -11.84 -0.37 -19.82
C TRP A 236 -10.41 -0.48 -19.27
N LEU A 237 -10.06 -1.61 -18.65
CA LEU A 237 -8.72 -1.84 -18.09
C LEU A 237 -7.64 -1.83 -19.18
N VAL A 238 -7.95 -2.41 -20.35
CA VAL A 238 -7.05 -2.42 -21.51
C VAL A 238 -6.82 -1.00 -22.05
N TYR A 239 -7.86 -0.17 -22.14
CA TYR A 239 -7.71 1.21 -22.59
C TYR A 239 -6.97 2.09 -21.60
N ASP A 240 -7.29 1.97 -20.32
CA ASP A 240 -6.57 2.66 -19.26
C ASP A 240 -5.08 2.31 -19.29
N TRP A 241 -4.76 1.03 -19.52
CA TRP A 241 -3.40 0.55 -19.70
C TRP A 241 -2.73 1.11 -20.96
N ALA A 242 -3.38 0.99 -22.12
CA ALA A 242 -2.81 1.34 -23.42
C ALA A 242 -2.56 2.85 -23.55
N PHE A 243 -3.48 3.67 -23.04
CA PHE A 243 -3.45 5.12 -23.17
C PHE A 243 -2.96 5.85 -21.92
N GLY A 244 -2.82 5.15 -20.80
CA GLY A 244 -2.37 5.74 -19.53
C GLY A 244 -3.34 6.79 -18.98
N VAL A 245 -4.65 6.59 -19.17
CA VAL A 245 -5.67 7.59 -18.80
C VAL A 245 -5.70 7.84 -17.30
N SER A 246 -5.70 6.82 -16.44
CA SER A 246 -5.63 6.98 -14.97
C SER A 246 -4.22 7.33 -14.45
N PRO A 247 -3.10 6.86 -15.05
CA PRO A 247 -1.78 7.38 -14.70
C PRO A 247 -1.59 8.89 -14.80
N LEU A 248 -2.20 9.56 -15.80
CA LEU A 248 -2.07 11.01 -16.01
C LEU A 248 -2.61 11.86 -14.83
N PRO A 249 -3.90 11.78 -14.45
CA PRO A 249 -4.42 12.51 -13.31
C PRO A 249 -3.73 12.07 -12.02
N ASN A 250 -3.34 10.81 -11.87
CA ASN A 250 -2.58 10.44 -10.68
C ASN A 250 -1.21 11.13 -10.61
N ASN A 251 -0.45 11.15 -11.70
CA ASN A 251 0.85 11.83 -11.71
C ASN A 251 0.68 13.32 -11.40
N TYR A 252 -0.37 13.95 -11.93
CA TYR A 252 -0.74 15.33 -11.59
C TYR A 252 -1.04 15.48 -10.10
N LEU A 253 -1.85 14.61 -9.51
CA LEU A 253 -2.19 14.66 -8.08
C LEU A 253 -0.95 14.42 -7.19
N GLN A 254 -0.08 13.48 -7.55
CA GLN A 254 1.20 13.25 -6.84
C GLN A 254 2.11 14.48 -6.87
N GLN A 255 2.11 15.22 -7.97
CA GLN A 255 2.91 16.42 -8.14
C GLN A 255 2.30 17.65 -7.48
N THR A 256 0.97 17.72 -7.32
CA THR A 256 0.27 18.94 -6.89
C THR A 256 -0.17 18.92 -5.43
N LEU A 257 -0.62 17.77 -4.93
CA LEU A 257 -1.06 17.61 -3.55
C LEU A 257 0.10 17.10 -2.70
N LEU A 258 0.15 15.79 -2.49
CA LEU A 258 1.20 15.12 -1.75
C LEU A 258 1.55 13.83 -2.48
N SER A 259 2.85 13.54 -2.56
CA SER A 259 3.33 12.33 -3.21
C SER A 259 2.93 11.07 -2.45
N TRP A 260 2.94 9.94 -3.16
CA TRP A 260 2.77 8.63 -2.52
C TRP A 260 3.74 8.41 -1.36
N GLU A 261 5.03 8.76 -1.52
CA GLU A 261 6.05 8.54 -0.49
C GLU A 261 5.76 9.35 0.79
N CYS A 262 5.29 10.59 0.65
CA CYS A 262 4.93 11.41 1.80
C CYS A 262 3.67 10.90 2.52
N PHE A 263 2.63 10.51 1.76
CA PHE A 263 1.44 9.87 2.33
C PHE A 263 1.82 8.58 3.05
N PHE A 264 2.56 7.70 2.38
CA PHE A 264 2.98 6.42 2.94
C PHE A 264 3.78 6.63 4.22
N TYR A 265 4.83 7.46 4.20
CA TYR A 265 5.62 7.75 5.39
C TYR A 265 4.79 8.24 6.56
N HIS A 266 3.86 9.18 6.31
CA HIS A 266 3.04 9.76 7.36
C HIS A 266 2.06 8.74 7.95
N THR A 267 1.29 8.08 7.08
CA THR A 267 0.31 7.07 7.47
C THR A 267 0.97 5.90 8.20
N HIS A 268 2.11 5.43 7.68
CA HIS A 268 2.88 4.35 8.26
C HIS A 268 3.42 4.73 9.65
N ARG A 269 4.02 5.92 9.81
CA ARG A 269 4.50 6.38 11.12
C ARG A 269 3.37 6.53 12.14
N MET A 270 2.18 6.99 11.71
CA MET A 270 1.00 7.07 12.57
C MET A 270 0.48 5.69 12.98
N ALA A 271 0.52 4.71 12.09
CA ALA A 271 0.11 3.33 12.37
C ALA A 271 0.99 2.65 13.44
N HIS A 272 2.23 3.12 13.62
CA HIS A 272 3.17 2.64 14.65
C HIS A 272 3.09 3.37 16.00
N LEU A 273 2.13 4.29 16.17
CA LEU A 273 1.93 4.97 17.44
C LEU A 273 1.48 4.00 18.55
N PRO A 274 1.80 4.30 19.83
CA PRO A 274 1.46 3.44 20.95
C PRO A 274 -0.04 3.13 21.02
N GLY A 275 -0.41 1.86 21.14
CA GLY A 275 -1.81 1.40 21.21
C GLY A 275 -2.48 1.28 19.84
N VAL A 276 -2.08 2.09 18.87
CA VAL A 276 -2.54 2.04 17.47
C VAL A 276 -1.90 0.85 16.77
N TYR A 277 -0.57 0.69 16.92
CA TYR A 277 0.19 -0.42 16.37
C TYR A 277 -0.45 -1.77 16.71
N GLU A 278 -0.75 -2.01 17.98
CA GLU A 278 -1.29 -3.28 18.44
C GLU A 278 -2.68 -3.61 17.88
N GLN A 279 -3.44 -2.61 17.45
CA GLN A 279 -4.83 -2.75 17.00
C GLN A 279 -5.01 -2.73 15.49
N ALA A 280 -4.12 -2.02 14.78
CA ALA A 280 -4.23 -1.81 13.35
C ALA A 280 -3.11 -2.55 12.61
N HIS A 281 -1.86 -2.23 12.96
CA HIS A 281 -0.73 -2.48 12.09
C HIS A 281 0.12 -3.70 12.47
N ARG A 282 0.03 -4.18 13.72
CA ARG A 282 0.81 -5.33 14.22
C ARG A 282 0.55 -6.61 13.42
N LEU A 283 -0.65 -6.78 12.86
CA LEU A 283 -0.99 -7.93 12.03
C LEU A 283 -0.14 -8.01 10.76
N HIS A 284 0.25 -6.85 10.21
CA HIS A 284 1.18 -6.79 9.08
C HIS A 284 2.60 -7.20 9.49
N HIS A 285 3.06 -6.74 10.66
CA HIS A 285 4.37 -7.06 11.23
C HIS A 285 4.44 -8.43 11.94
N PHE A 286 3.40 -9.25 11.82
CA PHE A 286 3.35 -10.52 12.53
C PHE A 286 4.46 -11.48 12.10
N LEU A 287 4.92 -11.36 10.85
CA LEU A 287 5.99 -12.16 10.28
C LEU A 287 7.26 -11.31 10.07
N PRO A 288 8.25 -11.40 10.97
CA PRO A 288 9.37 -10.45 11.04
C PRO A 288 10.34 -10.57 9.86
N ASP A 289 10.43 -11.75 9.24
CA ASP A 289 11.38 -11.97 8.14
C ASP A 289 10.96 -11.18 6.89
N GLY A 290 9.66 -10.88 6.72
CA GLY A 290 9.10 -10.22 5.55
C GLY A 290 9.31 -11.02 4.26
N THR A 291 8.23 -11.40 3.58
CA THR A 291 8.31 -12.08 2.28
C THR A 291 7.29 -11.51 1.30
N ALA A 292 7.44 -11.85 0.02
CA ALA A 292 6.43 -11.50 -0.98
C ALA A 292 5.01 -12.02 -0.63
N TRP A 293 4.87 -13.04 0.23
CA TRP A 293 3.58 -13.55 0.69
C TRP A 293 2.82 -12.57 1.59
N ASP A 294 3.55 -11.75 2.33
CA ASP A 294 3.05 -10.87 3.39
C ASP A 294 2.75 -9.46 2.87
N ALA A 295 2.98 -9.26 1.57
CA ALA A 295 2.96 -7.98 0.90
C ALA A 295 1.77 -7.86 -0.06
N HIS A 296 0.93 -6.86 0.20
CA HIS A 296 -0.10 -6.42 -0.72
C HIS A 296 -0.42 -4.95 -0.44
N VAL A 297 -0.65 -4.13 -1.47
CA VAL A 297 -0.85 -2.69 -1.31
C VAL A 297 -2.04 -2.41 -0.39
N PHE A 298 -3.19 -3.04 -0.59
CA PHE A 298 -4.37 -2.71 0.22
C PHE A 298 -4.41 -3.35 1.61
N SER A 299 -3.80 -4.52 1.77
CA SER A 299 -3.91 -5.37 2.97
C SER A 299 -2.56 -5.52 3.71
N GLY A 300 -1.47 -5.02 3.12
CA GLY A 300 -0.13 -4.91 3.70
C GLY A 300 0.01 -3.77 4.70
N ASN A 301 -1.09 -3.18 5.16
CA ASN A 301 -1.12 -2.47 6.44
C ASN A 301 -1.75 -3.34 7.54
N GLY A 302 -2.54 -4.35 7.17
CA GLY A 302 -3.31 -5.21 8.07
C GLY A 302 -4.80 -5.10 7.76
N PHE A 303 -5.54 -6.21 7.84
CA PHE A 303 -6.97 -6.20 7.53
C PHE A 303 -7.86 -5.29 8.40
N PRO A 304 -7.47 -4.83 9.62
CA PRO A 304 -8.25 -3.82 10.34
C PRO A 304 -8.25 -2.44 9.68
N GLU A 305 -7.29 -2.17 8.78
CA GLU A 305 -7.04 -0.86 8.18
C GLU A 305 -7.70 -0.68 6.80
N GLU A 306 -8.21 -1.74 6.19
CA GLU A 306 -8.64 -1.72 4.78
C GLU A 306 -10.15 -1.49 4.57
N TRP A 307 -10.94 -1.39 5.64
CA TRP A 307 -12.41 -1.43 5.55
C TRP A 307 -13.00 -0.39 4.61
N PHE A 308 -12.59 0.88 4.71
CA PHE A 308 -13.13 1.92 3.83
C PHE A 308 -12.76 1.68 2.36
N THR A 309 -11.52 1.26 2.09
CA THR A 309 -11.08 0.94 0.73
C THR A 309 -11.80 -0.28 0.16
N LEU A 310 -12.01 -1.31 0.99
CA LEU A 310 -12.75 -2.50 0.63
C LEU A 310 -14.21 -2.16 0.30
N MET A 311 -14.88 -1.36 1.14
CA MET A 311 -16.24 -0.89 0.87
C MET A 311 -16.30 -0.06 -0.40
N PHE A 312 -15.29 0.78 -0.64
CA PHE A 312 -15.24 1.64 -1.81
C PHE A 312 -15.07 0.83 -3.11
N ASP A 313 -14.20 -0.17 -3.12
CA ASP A 313 -14.04 -1.07 -4.27
C ASP A 313 -15.30 -1.89 -4.58
N ILE A 314 -16.03 -2.33 -3.55
CA ILE A 314 -17.36 -2.95 -3.73
C ILE A 314 -18.34 -1.94 -4.34
N PHE A 315 -18.34 -0.70 -3.82
CA PHE A 315 -19.21 0.37 -4.32
C PHE A 315 -18.93 0.69 -5.80
N LEU A 316 -17.65 0.81 -6.20
CA LEU A 316 -17.26 1.06 -7.59
C LEU A 316 -17.89 0.03 -8.55
N MET A 317 -17.79 -1.25 -8.21
CA MET A 317 -18.30 -2.31 -9.07
C MET A 317 -19.82 -2.44 -9.00
N VAL A 318 -20.39 -2.56 -7.79
CA VAL A 318 -21.83 -2.85 -7.62
C VAL A 318 -22.70 -1.64 -7.98
N SER A 319 -22.23 -0.41 -7.71
CA SER A 319 -23.05 0.80 -7.91
C SER A 319 -22.70 1.55 -9.19
N LEU A 320 -21.43 1.54 -9.62
CA LEU A 320 -20.98 2.29 -10.80
C LEU A 320 -20.63 1.40 -12.00
N GLY A 321 -20.59 0.07 -11.84
CA GLY A 321 -20.14 -0.86 -12.88
C GLY A 321 -18.67 -0.66 -13.26
N LEU A 322 -17.87 -0.06 -12.38
CA LEU A 322 -16.45 0.20 -12.60
C LEU A 322 -15.60 -0.92 -11.97
N PRO A 323 -14.46 -1.28 -12.59
CA PRO A 323 -13.56 -2.24 -11.99
C PRO A 323 -13.09 -1.74 -10.61
N PRO A 324 -12.90 -2.63 -9.61
CA PRO A 324 -12.21 -2.28 -8.38
C PRO A 324 -10.84 -1.64 -8.64
N SER A 325 -10.44 -0.69 -7.81
CA SER A 325 -9.18 0.04 -7.95
C SER A 325 -7.95 -0.85 -7.95
N PHE A 326 -8.02 -1.99 -7.26
CA PHE A 326 -6.94 -2.98 -7.23
C PHE A 326 -6.64 -3.62 -8.58
N MET A 327 -7.60 -3.60 -9.51
CA MET A 327 -7.45 -4.17 -10.84
C MET A 327 -6.81 -3.21 -11.84
N THR A 328 -6.64 -1.93 -11.49
CA THR A 328 -5.96 -0.99 -12.39
C THR A 328 -4.49 -1.38 -12.55
N ILE A 329 -3.93 -1.13 -13.73
CA ILE A 329 -2.51 -1.44 -13.98
C ILE A 329 -1.60 -0.75 -12.96
N ARG A 330 -1.96 0.49 -12.57
CA ARG A 330 -1.14 1.26 -11.65
C ARG A 330 -1.04 0.57 -10.31
N THR A 331 -2.18 0.16 -9.78
CA THR A 331 -2.23 -0.56 -8.52
C THR A 331 -1.53 -1.90 -8.62
N MET A 332 -1.73 -2.66 -9.71
CA MET A 332 -1.01 -3.92 -9.92
C MET A 332 0.53 -3.75 -9.94
N LYS A 333 1.07 -2.64 -10.44
CA LYS A 333 2.50 -2.34 -10.29
C LYS A 333 2.87 -2.06 -8.85
N TYR A 334 2.12 -1.23 -8.14
CA TYR A 334 2.41 -0.98 -6.72
C TYR A 334 2.38 -2.28 -5.92
N GLN A 335 1.46 -3.20 -6.26
CA GLN A 335 1.41 -4.55 -5.69
C GLN A 335 2.69 -5.33 -5.95
N LEU A 336 3.15 -5.34 -7.20
CA LEU A 336 4.40 -6.01 -7.58
C LEU A 336 5.60 -5.43 -6.85
N LEU A 337 5.73 -4.10 -6.82
CA LEU A 337 6.81 -3.40 -6.12
C LEU A 337 6.76 -3.66 -4.62
N ASN A 338 5.57 -3.78 -4.04
CA ASN A 338 5.41 -4.13 -2.63
C ASN A 338 5.92 -5.53 -2.33
N LYS A 339 5.61 -6.51 -3.19
CA LYS A 339 6.14 -7.87 -3.06
C LYS A 339 7.66 -7.91 -3.17
N ILE A 340 8.24 -7.10 -4.06
CA ILE A 340 9.68 -6.95 -4.22
C ILE A 340 10.31 -6.33 -2.97
N GLY A 341 9.77 -5.21 -2.48
CA GLY A 341 10.30 -4.50 -1.30
C GLY A 341 10.20 -5.28 0.01
N HIS A 342 9.29 -6.26 0.10
CA HIS A 342 9.21 -7.16 1.25
C HIS A 342 10.12 -8.39 1.12
N GLN A 343 10.57 -8.74 -0.09
CA GLN A 343 11.32 -9.96 -0.30
C GLN A 343 12.80 -9.76 0.04
N ARG A 344 13.28 -10.47 1.05
CA ARG A 344 14.71 -10.54 1.35
C ARG A 344 15.48 -11.30 0.27
N LEU A 345 16.71 -10.89 0.01
CA LEU A 345 17.61 -11.42 -1.01
C LEU A 345 18.82 -12.12 -0.37
N GLU A 346 19.37 -13.14 -1.06
CA GLU A 346 20.56 -13.86 -0.57
C GLU A 346 21.79 -12.95 -0.49
N VAL A 347 21.93 -12.09 -1.50
CA VAL A 347 22.93 -11.03 -1.56
C VAL A 347 22.15 -9.75 -1.69
N ALA A 348 22.09 -8.98 -0.60
CA ALA A 348 21.43 -7.69 -0.63
C ALA A 348 22.18 -6.79 -1.64
N PRO A 349 21.51 -6.28 -2.68
CA PRO A 349 22.12 -5.36 -3.63
C PRO A 349 22.51 -4.02 -2.98
N GLN A 350 21.98 -3.79 -1.77
CA GLN A 350 22.08 -2.58 -0.97
C GLN A 350 22.63 -2.95 0.41
N ALA A 351 23.26 -1.97 1.08
CA ALA A 351 23.79 -2.18 2.42
C ALA A 351 22.69 -2.51 3.45
N ASP A 352 21.46 -2.07 3.20
CA ASP A 352 20.28 -2.32 4.04
C ASP A 352 19.07 -2.71 3.15
N GLU A 353 18.36 -3.79 3.51
CA GLU A 353 17.08 -4.17 2.90
C GLU A 353 15.97 -3.29 3.48
N TYR A 354 16.00 -2.00 3.11
CA TYR A 354 15.35 -0.90 3.82
C TYR A 354 13.95 -1.21 4.40
N HIS A 355 13.01 -1.60 3.54
CA HIS A 355 11.63 -1.90 3.92
C HIS A 355 11.48 -3.26 4.60
N ALA A 356 12.21 -4.30 4.17
CA ALA A 356 12.21 -5.58 4.89
C ALA A 356 12.78 -5.46 6.31
N ASP A 357 13.74 -4.56 6.54
CA ASP A 357 14.30 -4.27 7.85
C ASP A 357 13.34 -3.48 8.75
N HIS A 358 12.41 -2.72 8.15
CA HIS A 358 11.33 -2.11 8.92
C HIS A 358 10.51 -3.18 9.68
N HIS A 359 10.26 -4.35 9.08
CA HIS A 359 9.60 -5.50 9.73
C HIS A 359 10.36 -6.10 10.92
N LEU A 360 11.63 -5.73 11.12
CA LEU A 360 12.40 -6.14 12.30
C LEU A 360 12.42 -5.07 13.39
N HIS A 361 12.49 -3.80 12.98
CA HIS A 361 12.72 -2.68 13.91
C HIS A 361 11.43 -1.93 14.27
N HIS A 362 10.38 -2.05 13.46
CA HIS A 362 9.02 -1.46 13.51
C HIS A 362 8.95 0.07 13.65
N ARG A 363 9.88 0.70 14.35
CA ARG A 363 9.91 2.15 14.60
C ARG A 363 10.97 2.88 13.79
N ARG A 364 11.51 2.21 12.78
CA ARG A 364 12.56 2.73 11.89
C ARG A 364 12.23 2.40 10.45
N ASN A 365 12.68 3.22 9.51
CA ASN A 365 12.48 3.03 8.07
C ASN A 365 10.99 3.03 7.66
N TYR A 366 10.25 4.10 7.99
CA TYR A 366 8.81 4.19 7.67
C TYR A 366 8.52 4.46 6.19
N GLY A 367 9.47 5.03 5.44
CA GLY A 367 9.37 5.21 4.00
C GLY A 367 9.32 3.87 3.27
N PHE A 368 8.82 3.88 2.04
CA PHE A 368 8.66 2.65 1.27
C PHE A 368 9.89 2.36 0.41
N ASN A 369 10.15 3.19 -0.60
CA ASN A 369 11.25 3.00 -1.55
C ASN A 369 12.32 4.09 -1.47
N LYS A 370 12.00 5.21 -0.82
CA LYS A 370 12.92 6.36 -0.68
C LYS A 370 13.09 6.66 0.81
N PRO A 371 14.32 6.62 1.34
CA PRO A 371 14.56 6.82 2.77
C PRO A 371 14.61 8.31 3.16
N MET A 372 14.35 9.24 2.24
CA MET A 372 14.60 10.67 2.47
C MET A 372 13.85 11.24 3.67
N LEU A 373 12.56 10.93 3.81
CA LEU A 373 11.78 11.40 4.96
C LEU A 373 12.31 10.79 6.27
N ASP A 374 12.74 9.53 6.24
CA ASP A 374 13.38 8.92 7.41
C ASP A 374 14.71 9.55 7.78
N ILE A 375 15.51 9.98 6.81
CA ILE A 375 16.75 10.72 7.06
C ILE A 375 16.43 12.12 7.62
N ILE A 376 15.46 12.81 7.02
CA ILE A 376 15.03 14.15 7.46
C ILE A 376 14.58 14.13 8.91
N PHE A 377 13.74 13.15 9.28
CA PHE A 377 13.14 13.04 10.61
C PHE A 377 13.91 12.12 11.58
N ASP A 378 15.11 11.67 11.21
CA ASP A 378 15.94 10.75 12.01
C ASP A 378 15.21 9.47 12.44
N THR A 379 14.33 8.96 11.56
CA THR A 379 13.61 7.70 11.73
C THR A 379 14.21 6.55 10.93
N TYR A 380 15.35 6.73 10.27
CA TYR A 380 16.06 5.61 9.62
C TYR A 380 16.79 4.73 10.64
N LYS A 381 17.02 3.46 10.30
CA LYS A 381 17.85 2.53 11.07
C LYS A 381 19.30 2.98 11.01
N THR A 382 19.87 3.37 12.15
CA THR A 382 21.27 3.78 12.25
C THR A 382 22.18 2.56 12.17
N SER A 383 22.83 2.34 11.03
CA SER A 383 23.86 1.29 10.86
C SER A 383 25.25 1.71 11.36
N GLY A 384 25.34 2.83 12.10
CA GLY A 384 26.60 3.47 12.48
C GLY A 384 27.29 4.21 11.32
N LYS A 385 26.70 4.18 10.12
CA LYS A 385 27.17 4.90 8.94
C LYS A 385 26.51 6.27 8.84
N THR A 386 27.26 7.25 8.37
CA THR A 386 26.77 8.61 8.04
C THR A 386 26.06 8.68 6.69
N GLU A 387 26.20 7.62 5.88
CA GLU A 387 25.64 7.51 4.55
C GLU A 387 24.71 6.31 4.46
N LEU A 388 23.60 6.47 3.74
CA LEU A 388 22.61 5.43 3.51
C LEU A 388 22.49 5.18 2.00
N GLU A 389 22.78 3.97 1.54
CA GLU A 389 22.58 3.58 0.14
C GLU A 389 21.27 2.81 -0.01
N VAL A 390 20.32 3.37 -0.76
CA VAL A 390 19.04 2.73 -1.09
C VAL A 390 18.77 2.87 -2.59
N ASN A 391 18.42 1.77 -3.24
CA ASN A 391 18.07 1.71 -4.67
C ASN A 391 19.09 2.38 -5.61
N GLY A 392 20.39 2.15 -5.35
CA GLY A 392 21.49 2.69 -6.17
C GLY A 392 21.76 4.19 -5.97
N VAL A 393 21.20 4.76 -4.91
CA VAL A 393 21.35 6.17 -4.54
C VAL A 393 21.92 6.26 -3.13
N LEU A 394 23.01 7.02 -3.00
CA LEU A 394 23.64 7.36 -1.73
C LEU A 394 23.00 8.64 -1.20
N TYR A 395 22.54 8.58 0.05
CA TYR A 395 21.94 9.69 0.77
C TYR A 395 22.82 10.09 1.95
N THR A 396 23.08 11.39 2.10
CA THR A 396 23.72 11.95 3.29
C THR A 396 22.95 13.16 3.80
N LYS A 397 23.12 13.48 5.09
CA LYS A 397 22.44 14.56 5.79
C LYS A 397 23.45 15.57 6.33
N GLU A 398 23.28 16.84 5.97
CA GLU A 398 23.99 17.96 6.57
C GLU A 398 22.99 18.82 7.34
N VAL A 399 23.23 19.04 8.64
CA VAL A 399 22.37 19.89 9.47
C VAL A 399 22.97 21.28 9.54
N LYS A 400 22.25 22.28 9.02
CA LYS A 400 22.62 23.70 9.09
C LYS A 400 21.73 24.42 10.11
N GLN A 401 21.99 25.70 10.33
CA GLN A 401 21.28 26.49 11.34
C GLN A 401 19.77 26.52 11.09
N ASP A 402 19.34 26.81 9.86
CA ASP A 402 17.92 27.05 9.52
C ASP A 402 17.28 25.94 8.67
N HIS A 403 18.09 25.07 8.07
CA HIS A 403 17.62 23.99 7.20
C HIS A 403 18.48 22.73 7.36
N VAL A 404 17.95 21.62 6.87
CA VAL A 404 18.68 20.35 6.67
C VAL A 404 18.90 20.17 5.18
N VAL A 405 20.13 19.87 4.77
CA VAL A 405 20.44 19.51 3.38
C VAL A 405 20.51 17.99 3.28
N ILE A 406 19.73 17.43 2.36
CA ILE A 406 19.84 16.04 1.94
C ILE A 406 20.63 16.01 0.64
N HIS A 407 21.80 15.38 0.66
CA HIS A 407 22.58 15.14 -0.54
C HIS A 407 22.18 13.79 -1.11
N MET A 408 21.74 13.81 -2.36
CA MET A 408 21.38 12.62 -3.12
C MET A 408 22.40 12.43 -4.23
N LYS A 409 23.11 11.30 -4.22
CA LYS A 409 24.10 10.95 -5.25
C LYS A 409 23.75 9.61 -5.87
N VAL A 410 23.39 9.61 -7.15
CA VAL A 410 23.19 8.36 -7.90
C VAL A 410 24.55 7.69 -8.10
N VAL A 411 24.73 6.50 -7.53
CA VAL A 411 26.00 5.75 -7.56
C VAL A 411 25.92 4.52 -8.45
N LYS A 412 24.72 4.00 -8.71
CA LYS A 412 24.47 2.84 -9.58
C LYS A 412 23.34 3.15 -10.56
N PRO A 413 23.60 3.91 -11.64
CA PRO A 413 22.58 4.33 -12.60
C PRO A 413 21.91 3.16 -13.35
N GLU A 414 22.58 2.00 -13.39
CA GLU A 414 22.14 0.75 -14.01
C GLU A 414 21.14 -0.04 -13.16
N MET A 415 21.08 0.19 -11.85
CA MET A 415 20.03 -0.43 -11.05
C MET A 415 18.68 0.02 -11.60
N PRO A 416 17.75 -0.91 -11.85
CA PRO A 416 16.40 -0.57 -12.25
C PRO A 416 15.91 0.45 -11.22
N ARG A 417 15.75 1.70 -11.64
CA ARG A 417 15.07 2.69 -10.81
C ARG A 417 13.64 2.18 -10.75
N ALA A 418 13.32 1.31 -9.79
CA ALA A 418 11.95 0.89 -9.49
C ALA A 418 11.05 2.13 -9.28
N SER A 419 11.67 3.26 -8.94
CA SER A 419 11.12 4.60 -8.82
C SER A 419 10.94 5.39 -10.13
N ARG A 420 11.43 4.95 -11.31
CA ARG A 420 11.03 5.56 -12.59
C ARG A 420 9.57 5.18 -12.84
N GLN A 421 8.66 5.98 -12.29
CA GLN A 421 7.23 5.93 -12.59
C GLN A 421 6.92 6.36 -14.06
N SER A 422 7.91 6.55 -14.93
CA SER A 422 7.73 6.97 -16.32
C SER A 422 7.08 5.86 -17.16
N LEU A 423 6.12 6.23 -18.02
CA LEU A 423 5.38 5.33 -18.92
C LEU A 423 6.28 4.34 -19.69
N ALA A 424 7.44 4.81 -20.17
CA ALA A 424 8.44 3.98 -20.86
C ALA A 424 9.02 2.86 -19.97
N GLY A 425 9.19 3.12 -18.65
CA GLY A 425 9.60 2.09 -17.69
C GLY A 425 8.55 0.98 -17.55
N TRP A 426 7.25 1.31 -17.68
CA TRP A 426 6.15 0.33 -17.59
C TRP A 426 6.13 -0.65 -18.76
N GLN A 427 6.25 -0.11 -19.98
CA GLN A 427 6.30 -0.94 -21.18
C GLN A 427 7.53 -1.86 -21.15
N LEU A 428 8.65 -1.37 -20.61
CA LEU A 428 9.85 -2.18 -20.41
C LEU A 428 9.63 -3.31 -19.40
N THR A 429 9.02 -3.04 -18.23
CA THR A 429 8.79 -4.09 -17.21
C THR A 429 7.77 -5.14 -17.66
N ALA A 430 6.70 -4.74 -18.34
CA ALA A 430 5.73 -5.69 -18.89
C ALA A 430 6.35 -6.53 -20.02
N ALA A 431 7.10 -5.92 -20.93
CA ALA A 431 7.84 -6.63 -21.96
C ALA A 431 8.91 -7.56 -21.36
N GLN A 432 9.62 -7.13 -20.32
CA GLN A 432 10.58 -7.96 -19.59
C GLN A 432 9.90 -9.14 -18.90
N PHE A 433 8.73 -8.96 -18.29
CA PHE A 433 7.96 -10.04 -17.70
C PHE A 433 7.46 -11.04 -18.75
N LEU A 434 6.98 -10.57 -19.91
CA LEU A 434 6.55 -11.42 -21.01
C LEU A 434 7.73 -12.16 -21.66
N LEU A 435 8.85 -11.48 -21.88
CA LEU A 435 10.10 -12.09 -22.34
C LEU A 435 10.60 -13.13 -21.33
N TRP A 436 10.47 -12.85 -20.03
CA TRP A 436 10.79 -13.80 -18.98
C TRP A 436 9.87 -15.04 -18.99
N CYS A 437 8.55 -14.85 -19.10
CA CYS A 437 7.61 -15.96 -19.22
C CYS A 437 7.99 -16.86 -20.40
N ARG A 438 8.37 -16.25 -21.53
CA ARG A 438 8.89 -16.97 -22.70
C ARG A 438 10.19 -17.71 -22.37
N ASP A 439 11.19 -17.05 -21.81
CA ASP A 439 12.49 -17.66 -21.56
C ASP A 439 12.38 -18.83 -20.56
N ALA A 440 11.52 -18.69 -19.54
CA ALA A 440 11.20 -19.75 -18.58
C ALA A 440 10.54 -20.99 -19.23
N THR A 441 9.65 -20.79 -20.20
CA THR A 441 9.08 -21.92 -20.96
C THR A 441 10.06 -22.59 -21.90
N THR A 442 11.15 -21.91 -22.28
CA THR A 442 12.14 -22.43 -23.23
C THR A 442 13.38 -23.05 -22.57
N GLY A 443 13.47 -23.03 -21.23
CA GLY A 443 14.63 -23.54 -20.50
C GLY A 443 15.94 -22.80 -20.79
N ARG A 444 15.87 -21.62 -21.41
CA ARG A 444 17.03 -20.75 -21.63
C ARG A 444 17.19 -19.88 -20.39
N PHE A 445 17.99 -20.35 -19.45
CA PHE A 445 18.35 -19.63 -18.23
C PHE A 445 19.84 -19.30 -18.20
#